data_AF-A0A2M8BPS9-F1
#
_entry.id   AF-A0A2M8BPS9-F1
#
_cell.length_a   1.000
_cell.length_b   1.000
_cell.length_c   1.000
_cell.angle_alpha   90.00
_cell.angle_beta   90.00
_cell.angle_gamma   90.00
#
_symmetry.space_group_name_H-M   'P 1'
#
loop_
_entity.id
_entity.type
_entity.pdbx_description
1 polymer ?
#
loop_
_entity_poly.entity_id
_entity_poly.type
_entity_poly.pdbx_seq_one_letter_code
_entity_poly.pdbx_strand_id
1 'polypeptide(L)'
;MAKVAWARVLVVIWALGLASVGLSCSDDATTKTVEGPCSDRDKDGVCDSDDLCEGHPDSVDLDGDGVPDGCDLCPADNPDDDDHDGICNSADQCPDGDDLLDTDKDDVPDDCDRCAGHADSQDNDGDGVADYCDPCPFDNPDDSDADTICESLDVCAGGDDRVDTDGDGTADHCDVCPLDDPNDSDGDDVCDSDDQCPGGDDAVDTDGDSVADHCDPCPADNPDDSDADTICDSADQCPGSDDRVDTDGDLFADGCDACPADNPNDTDNDTVCDGVDACPGGDDAVDGDGDTVADFCDPCPLDNPDDSDGDTVCDSADVCAGDDRIDTDSDGVPDACDPCPLDTLDDSDHDTFCDSVDLCQGWDDLIDTNNNSIPDGCDPPADPTVSGCSTCGACMAWGIDWTTVPDAAYYLVRWKCSANPVQTFVMGTATSVADLCNDVDMCNNMCVFTVDYIKVVACNYAGACSPGAEVPEAESPGTCGGGCCL
;
A
#
# COMPACT_ATOMS: atom_id res chain seq x y z
N MET A 1 -20.47 64.19 -30.71
CA MET A 1 -19.70 65.44 -30.57
C MET A 1 -18.91 65.62 -31.88
N ALA A 2 -19.51 66.34 -32.82
CA ALA A 2 -19.02 67.64 -33.32
C ALA A 2 -17.81 67.51 -34.27
N LYS A 3 -18.12 67.43 -35.57
CA LYS A 3 -17.21 67.65 -36.70
C LYS A 3 -16.71 69.11 -36.67
N VAL A 4 -15.40 69.33 -36.81
CA VAL A 4 -14.83 70.67 -36.99
C VAL A 4 -14.16 70.73 -38.35
N ALA A 5 -14.75 71.55 -39.22
CA ALA A 5 -14.24 71.90 -40.54
C ALA A 5 -13.22 73.04 -40.42
N TRP A 6 -12.14 72.98 -41.20
CA TRP A 6 -11.26 74.12 -41.44
C TRP A 6 -11.37 74.54 -42.89
N ALA A 7 -11.90 75.75 -43.10
CA ALA A 7 -11.90 76.48 -44.35
C ALA A 7 -10.97 77.70 -44.18
N ARG A 8 -10.06 77.93 -45.12
CA ARG A 8 -9.33 79.21 -45.26
C ARG A 8 -9.22 79.57 -46.74
N VAL A 9 -10.06 80.52 -47.18
CA VAL A 9 -9.77 81.95 -47.43
C VAL A 9 -9.15 82.17 -48.81
N LEU A 10 -10.04 82.45 -49.77
CA LEU A 10 -9.76 83.02 -51.08
C LEU A 10 -9.47 84.52 -50.92
N VAL A 11 -8.29 84.99 -51.32
CA VAL A 11 -7.97 86.43 -51.40
C VAL A 11 -8.26 86.90 -52.82
N VAL A 12 -9.34 87.67 -52.96
CA VAL A 12 -9.71 88.38 -54.20
C VAL A 12 -9.14 89.78 -54.13
N ILE A 13 -8.14 90.09 -54.96
CA ILE A 13 -7.64 91.46 -55.15
C ILE A 13 -8.41 92.11 -56.30
N TRP A 14 -9.13 93.19 -55.97
CA TRP A 14 -9.82 94.08 -56.91
C TRP A 14 -8.84 95.07 -57.52
N ALA A 15 -8.67 95.07 -58.84
CA ALA A 15 -8.06 96.17 -59.58
C ALA A 15 -9.15 97.11 -60.12
N LEU A 16 -9.21 98.31 -59.53
CA LEU A 16 -10.10 99.41 -59.90
C LEU A 16 -9.60 100.07 -61.19
N GLY A 17 -10.47 100.08 -62.21
CA GLY A 17 -10.31 100.92 -63.39
C GLY A 17 -10.57 102.39 -63.09
N LEU A 18 -9.77 103.26 -63.71
CA LEU A 18 -10.07 104.68 -63.87
C LEU A 18 -9.74 105.09 -65.31
N ALA A 19 -10.76 105.02 -66.15
CA ALA A 19 -10.81 105.72 -67.42
C ALA A 19 -11.01 107.22 -67.18
N SER A 20 -10.27 108.07 -67.90
CA SER A 20 -10.66 109.46 -68.11
C SER A 20 -10.51 109.83 -69.59
N VAL A 21 -11.57 110.46 -70.07
CA VAL A 21 -11.95 110.65 -71.47
C VAL A 21 -11.56 112.06 -71.93
N GLY A 22 -11.21 112.18 -73.20
CA GLY A 22 -11.64 113.31 -74.02
C GLY A 22 -10.54 114.03 -74.81
N LEU A 23 -10.54 113.93 -76.14
CA LEU A 23 -11.45 114.67 -77.04
C LEU A 23 -10.74 115.07 -78.36
N SER A 24 -11.42 114.79 -79.50
CA SER A 24 -11.41 115.55 -80.78
C SER A 24 -10.13 115.51 -81.63
N CYS A 25 -10.12 115.43 -82.98
CA CYS A 25 -11.09 115.61 -84.08
C CYS A 25 -10.60 114.76 -85.29
N SER A 26 -11.48 114.09 -86.02
CA SER A 26 -12.01 114.46 -87.36
C SER A 26 -11.06 114.33 -88.55
N ASP A 27 -11.55 113.51 -89.49
CA ASP A 27 -11.49 113.62 -90.94
C ASP A 27 -10.21 113.28 -91.71
N ASP A 28 -10.43 112.26 -92.55
CA ASP A 28 -10.24 112.27 -93.99
C ASP A 28 -9.08 111.46 -94.55
N ALA A 29 -9.45 110.73 -95.60
CA ALA A 29 -8.62 109.86 -96.38
C ALA A 29 -7.39 110.59 -96.93
N THR A 30 -6.24 109.94 -96.88
CA THR A 30 -5.29 110.01 -97.99
C THR A 30 -4.44 108.76 -98.00
N THR A 31 -4.60 107.96 -99.05
CA THR A 31 -3.53 107.17 -99.61
C THR A 31 -2.27 108.02 -99.71
N LYS A 32 -1.21 107.61 -99.02
CA LYS A 32 0.14 108.12 -99.25
C LYS A 32 1.08 106.94 -99.41
N THR A 33 1.07 106.36 -100.61
CA THR A 33 2.31 105.88 -101.20
C THR A 33 3.24 107.09 -101.37
N VAL A 34 4.29 107.16 -100.56
CA VAL A 34 5.47 107.95 -100.89
C VAL A 34 6.66 107.06 -100.61
N GLU A 35 7.18 106.46 -101.68
CA GLU A 35 8.55 105.97 -101.73
C GLU A 35 9.50 107.08 -101.28
N GLY A 36 10.21 106.83 -100.18
CA GLY A 36 11.52 107.38 -99.89
C GLY A 36 12.37 106.22 -99.39
N PRO A 37 13.61 106.01 -99.88
CA PRO A 37 14.42 104.88 -99.45
C PRO A 37 14.84 105.12 -98.01
N CYS A 38 14.25 104.39 -97.05
CA CYS A 38 14.98 104.14 -95.81
C CYS A 38 16.14 103.20 -96.14
N SER A 39 17.23 103.32 -95.38
CA SER A 39 18.30 102.34 -95.47
C SER A 39 17.73 101.04 -94.91
N ASP A 40 17.76 100.00 -95.72
CA ASP A 40 17.37 98.63 -95.41
C ASP A 40 18.56 97.80 -95.91
N ARG A 41 19.46 97.50 -94.98
CA ARG A 41 20.81 97.00 -95.25
C ARG A 41 20.79 95.56 -95.70
N ASP A 42 19.91 94.75 -95.13
CA ASP A 42 19.77 93.32 -95.38
C ASP A 42 18.59 92.97 -96.31
N LYS A 43 17.74 93.95 -96.62
CA LYS A 43 16.64 93.89 -97.61
C LYS A 43 15.51 92.98 -97.20
N ASP A 44 15.23 92.92 -95.90
CA ASP A 44 14.16 92.13 -95.34
C ASP A 44 12.79 92.83 -95.42
N GLY A 45 12.78 94.12 -95.73
CA GLY A 45 11.58 94.95 -95.85
C GLY A 45 11.29 95.84 -94.64
N VAL A 46 12.15 95.85 -93.63
CA VAL A 46 12.16 96.77 -92.48
C VAL A 46 13.28 97.80 -92.64
N CYS A 47 13.09 99.00 -92.10
CA CYS A 47 14.11 100.05 -92.18
C CYS A 47 15.14 99.84 -91.05
N ASP A 48 16.44 100.06 -91.29
CA ASP A 48 17.55 99.91 -90.31
C ASP A 48 17.29 100.61 -88.94
N SER A 49 16.40 101.62 -88.87
CA SER A 49 16.05 102.32 -87.62
C SER A 49 14.98 101.64 -86.78
N ASP A 50 14.19 100.78 -87.40
CA ASP A 50 13.10 100.00 -86.80
C ASP A 50 13.38 98.49 -86.87
N ASP A 51 14.54 98.12 -87.44
CA ASP A 51 15.08 96.77 -87.57
C ASP A 51 15.49 96.24 -86.20
N LEU A 52 14.81 95.17 -85.77
CA LEU A 52 15.02 94.51 -84.49
C LEU A 52 16.17 93.51 -84.56
N CYS A 53 16.50 92.99 -85.75
CA CYS A 53 17.55 92.00 -85.96
C CYS A 53 18.38 92.24 -87.23
N GLU A 54 19.42 93.07 -87.10
CA GLU A 54 20.27 93.44 -88.23
C GLU A 54 20.88 92.21 -88.95
N GLY A 55 20.48 92.00 -90.21
CA GLY A 55 20.97 90.91 -91.06
C GLY A 55 19.98 89.77 -91.29
N HIS A 56 18.82 89.80 -90.61
CA HIS A 56 17.81 88.74 -90.63
C HIS A 56 16.39 89.34 -90.70
N PRO A 57 15.41 88.61 -91.24
CA PRO A 57 14.06 89.14 -91.39
C PRO A 57 13.30 89.25 -90.07
N ASP A 58 12.88 90.46 -89.70
CA ASP A 58 12.06 90.75 -88.50
C ASP A 58 10.68 90.07 -88.50
N SER A 59 10.23 89.63 -89.68
CA SER A 59 8.92 88.99 -89.85
C SER A 59 8.86 87.51 -89.45
N VAL A 60 10.01 86.93 -89.11
CA VAL A 60 10.13 85.52 -88.71
C VAL A 60 10.40 85.49 -87.21
N ASP A 61 9.40 85.04 -86.48
CA ASP A 61 9.33 84.90 -85.03
C ASP A 61 8.44 83.65 -84.81
N LEU A 62 9.08 82.50 -84.58
CA LEU A 62 8.44 81.19 -84.61
C LEU A 62 7.62 80.90 -83.34
N ASP A 63 8.12 81.30 -82.18
CA ASP A 63 7.49 81.08 -80.86
C ASP A 63 6.67 82.28 -80.36
N GLY A 64 6.79 83.45 -81.00
CA GLY A 64 5.98 84.63 -80.75
C GLY A 64 6.38 85.40 -79.48
N ASP A 65 7.63 85.29 -79.04
CA ASP A 65 8.17 86.01 -77.88
C ASP A 65 8.41 87.52 -78.17
N GLY A 66 8.52 87.88 -79.45
CA GLY A 66 8.76 89.23 -79.93
C GLY A 66 10.21 89.54 -80.29
N VAL A 67 11.12 88.56 -80.23
CA VAL A 67 12.49 88.61 -80.76
C VAL A 67 12.53 87.86 -82.10
N PRO A 68 13.01 88.48 -83.20
CA PRO A 68 13.10 87.76 -84.47
C PRO A 68 14.09 86.58 -84.41
N ASP A 69 13.75 85.43 -85.03
CA ASP A 69 14.52 84.17 -85.03
C ASP A 69 16.03 84.34 -85.32
N GLY A 70 16.41 85.37 -86.08
CA GLY A 70 17.80 85.63 -86.45
C GLY A 70 18.69 86.17 -85.32
N CYS A 71 18.07 86.75 -84.29
CA CYS A 71 18.72 87.34 -83.13
C CYS A 71 18.24 86.74 -81.81
N ASP A 72 17.30 85.82 -81.90
CA ASP A 72 16.85 85.00 -80.81
C ASP A 72 17.88 83.88 -80.52
N LEU A 73 18.20 83.71 -79.23
CA LEU A 73 19.06 82.62 -78.76
C LEU A 73 18.32 81.28 -78.77
N CYS A 74 17.00 81.32 -78.58
CA CYS A 74 16.10 80.18 -78.51
C CYS A 74 14.88 80.38 -79.42
N PRO A 75 15.06 80.37 -80.77
CA PRO A 75 14.02 80.69 -81.77
C PRO A 75 12.80 79.77 -81.82
N ALA A 76 12.59 78.91 -80.83
CA ALA A 76 11.46 78.00 -80.76
C ALA A 76 10.82 77.94 -79.37
N ASP A 77 11.31 78.70 -78.40
CA ASP A 77 10.96 78.60 -76.98
C ASP A 77 10.52 79.98 -76.46
N ASN A 78 9.34 80.04 -75.84
CA ASN A 78 8.84 81.25 -75.19
C ASN A 78 8.20 80.88 -73.85
N PRO A 79 8.80 81.25 -72.71
CA PRO A 79 10.06 82.00 -72.58
C PRO A 79 11.29 81.23 -73.09
N ASP A 80 12.34 81.96 -73.48
CA ASP A 80 13.56 81.44 -74.12
C ASP A 80 14.43 80.60 -73.16
N ASP A 81 14.87 81.23 -72.08
CA ASP A 81 15.87 80.76 -71.10
C ASP A 81 15.49 81.39 -69.74
N ASP A 82 14.80 80.64 -68.88
CA ASP A 82 14.16 81.15 -67.67
C ASP A 82 15.20 81.48 -66.57
N ASP A 83 16.26 80.69 -66.45
CA ASP A 83 17.27 80.83 -65.41
C ASP A 83 18.54 81.58 -65.86
N HIS A 84 18.62 81.89 -67.16
CA HIS A 84 19.67 82.66 -67.83
C HIS A 84 21.04 81.99 -67.83
N ASP A 85 21.09 80.66 -67.89
CA ASP A 85 22.33 79.88 -67.96
C ASP A 85 22.88 79.76 -69.40
N GLY A 86 22.07 80.13 -70.40
CA GLY A 86 22.40 80.10 -71.82
C GLY A 86 21.95 78.84 -72.55
N ILE A 87 21.16 77.97 -71.92
CA ILE A 87 20.45 76.85 -72.52
C ILE A 87 18.97 77.22 -72.67
N CYS A 88 18.38 76.84 -73.79
CA CYS A 88 16.97 77.11 -74.03
C CYS A 88 16.11 76.18 -73.18
N ASN A 89 14.98 76.68 -72.66
CA ASN A 89 14.07 75.94 -71.77
C ASN A 89 13.63 74.56 -72.31
N SER A 90 13.62 74.34 -73.62
CA SER A 90 13.29 73.02 -74.21
C SER A 90 14.43 71.99 -74.16
N ALA A 91 15.66 72.46 -73.99
CA ALA A 91 16.89 71.68 -73.88
C ALA A 91 17.49 71.70 -72.46
N ASP A 92 16.96 72.55 -71.59
CA ASP A 92 17.31 72.73 -70.20
C ASP A 92 16.93 71.49 -69.36
N GLN A 93 17.93 70.93 -68.66
CA GLN A 93 17.76 69.74 -67.83
C GLN A 93 17.56 70.10 -66.36
N CYS A 94 18.07 71.26 -65.92
CA CYS A 94 17.86 71.81 -64.59
C CYS A 94 17.15 73.19 -64.67
N PRO A 95 15.80 73.24 -64.73
CA PRO A 95 15.05 74.47 -65.02
C PRO A 95 15.19 75.65 -64.03
N ASP A 96 15.98 75.48 -62.98
CA ASP A 96 16.22 76.45 -61.92
C ASP A 96 17.75 76.60 -61.63
N GLY A 97 18.64 76.11 -62.50
CA GLY A 97 20.07 75.99 -62.24
C GLY A 97 20.97 75.76 -63.47
N ASP A 98 22.26 76.03 -63.33
CA ASP A 98 23.21 76.10 -64.45
C ASP A 98 23.54 74.71 -65.05
N ASP A 99 23.01 74.41 -66.24
CA ASP A 99 23.25 73.17 -67.00
C ASP A 99 24.74 72.98 -67.39
N LEU A 100 25.56 74.04 -67.33
CA LEU A 100 26.97 73.99 -67.72
C LEU A 100 27.88 73.49 -66.59
N LEU A 101 27.35 73.40 -65.36
CA LEU A 101 28.07 72.90 -64.20
C LEU A 101 27.70 71.44 -63.95
N ASP A 102 28.64 70.57 -64.28
CA ASP A 102 28.58 69.13 -64.00
C ASP A 102 29.96 68.72 -63.44
N THR A 103 30.03 68.66 -62.12
CA THR A 103 31.29 68.49 -61.37
C THR A 103 31.83 67.07 -61.51
N ASP A 104 30.97 66.05 -61.54
CA ASP A 104 31.36 64.64 -61.60
C ASP A 104 31.29 64.01 -62.98
N LYS A 105 30.67 64.69 -63.93
CA LYS A 105 30.56 64.37 -65.36
C LYS A 105 29.68 63.16 -65.62
N ASP A 106 28.55 63.10 -64.93
CA ASP A 106 27.57 62.03 -65.11
C ASP A 106 26.44 62.39 -66.10
N ASP A 107 26.52 63.57 -66.73
CA ASP A 107 25.52 64.15 -67.62
C ASP A 107 24.25 64.68 -66.90
N VAL A 108 24.28 64.85 -65.56
CA VAL A 108 23.28 65.58 -64.76
C VAL A 108 23.94 66.85 -64.16
N PRO A 109 23.39 68.05 -64.38
CA PRO A 109 24.00 69.25 -63.83
C PRO A 109 23.87 69.37 -62.30
N ASP A 110 24.89 69.92 -61.64
CA ASP A 110 25.08 69.99 -60.18
C ASP A 110 23.85 70.54 -59.42
N ASP A 111 23.11 71.47 -60.02
CA ASP A 111 21.96 72.13 -59.39
C ASP A 111 20.69 71.25 -59.36
N CYS A 112 20.61 70.20 -60.20
CA CYS A 112 19.54 69.19 -60.14
C CYS A 112 20.04 67.74 -59.96
N ASP A 113 21.34 67.57 -59.73
CA ASP A 113 22.01 66.36 -59.27
C ASP A 113 21.54 66.01 -57.84
N ARG A 114 20.90 64.84 -57.69
CA ARG A 114 20.44 64.36 -56.38
C ARG A 114 21.55 63.65 -55.62
N CYS A 115 22.60 63.24 -56.31
CA CYS A 115 23.72 62.48 -55.78
C CYS A 115 25.09 63.11 -56.01
N ALA A 116 25.18 64.41 -55.71
CA ALA A 116 26.38 65.25 -55.79
C ALA A 116 27.72 64.50 -55.74
N GLY A 117 28.40 64.41 -56.88
CA GLY A 117 29.72 63.79 -57.00
C GLY A 117 29.71 62.37 -57.57
N HIS A 118 28.52 61.80 -57.84
CA HIS A 118 28.27 60.44 -58.26
C HIS A 118 27.10 60.34 -59.24
N ALA A 119 27.14 59.33 -60.11
CA ALA A 119 26.16 59.20 -61.17
C ALA A 119 24.72 58.91 -60.69
N ASP A 120 23.74 59.69 -61.15
CA ASP A 120 22.30 59.49 -60.86
C ASP A 120 21.69 58.29 -61.62
N SER A 121 22.39 57.78 -62.64
CA SER A 121 21.85 56.76 -63.56
C SER A 121 21.84 55.33 -63.01
N GLN A 122 22.50 55.08 -61.89
CA GLN A 122 22.57 53.76 -61.27
C GLN A 122 21.58 53.69 -60.12
N ASP A 123 20.53 52.89 -60.30
CA ASP A 123 19.45 52.62 -59.35
C ASP A 123 19.10 51.13 -59.54
N ASN A 124 19.71 50.27 -58.72
CA ASN A 124 19.62 48.81 -58.90
C ASN A 124 18.30 48.21 -58.43
N ASP A 125 17.64 48.78 -57.43
CA ASP A 125 16.38 48.29 -56.86
C ASP A 125 15.13 49.06 -57.35
N GLY A 126 15.32 50.19 -58.03
CA GLY A 126 14.27 50.96 -58.68
C GLY A 126 13.43 51.80 -57.72
N ASP A 127 13.97 52.20 -56.57
CA ASP A 127 13.28 53.06 -55.59
C ASP A 127 13.23 54.55 -56.01
N GLY A 128 14.09 54.94 -56.96
CA GLY A 128 14.21 56.31 -57.48
C GLY A 128 15.29 57.16 -56.80
N VAL A 129 16.08 56.57 -55.91
CA VAL A 129 17.33 57.09 -55.34
C VAL A 129 18.50 56.40 -56.03
N ALA A 130 19.55 57.15 -56.36
CA ALA A 130 20.73 56.55 -57.00
C ALA A 130 21.56 55.77 -55.99
N ASP A 131 22.14 54.63 -56.39
CA ASP A 131 22.88 53.66 -55.56
C ASP A 131 23.91 54.29 -54.61
N TYR A 132 24.54 55.40 -55.00
CA TYR A 132 25.56 56.02 -54.15
C TYR A 132 24.96 56.82 -52.98
N CYS A 133 23.76 57.36 -53.17
CA CYS A 133 23.04 58.17 -52.19
C CYS A 133 21.89 57.41 -51.53
N ASP A 134 21.65 56.18 -51.97
CA ASP A 134 20.74 55.23 -51.38
C ASP A 134 21.38 54.57 -50.14
N PRO A 135 20.76 54.64 -48.95
CA PRO A 135 21.18 53.88 -47.77
C PRO A 135 21.23 52.36 -48.00
N CYS A 136 20.37 51.85 -48.87
CA CYS A 136 20.15 50.45 -49.18
C CYS A 136 20.05 50.19 -50.69
N PRO A 137 21.16 50.32 -51.45
CA PRO A 137 21.20 50.36 -52.93
C PRO A 137 20.68 49.12 -53.70
N PHE A 138 20.20 48.12 -52.98
CA PHE A 138 19.75 46.85 -53.53
C PHE A 138 18.40 46.40 -52.95
N ASP A 139 17.78 47.21 -52.09
CA ASP A 139 16.59 46.86 -51.33
C ASP A 139 15.53 47.97 -51.45
N ASN A 140 14.37 47.62 -52.01
CA ASN A 140 13.20 48.49 -52.08
C ASN A 140 11.98 47.76 -51.48
N PRO A 141 11.41 48.22 -50.36
CA PRO A 141 11.80 49.43 -49.61
C PRO A 141 13.15 49.30 -48.88
N ASP A 142 13.84 50.43 -48.70
CA ASP A 142 15.16 50.52 -48.08
C ASP A 142 15.14 50.02 -46.63
N ASP A 143 14.43 50.75 -45.77
CA ASP A 143 14.42 50.64 -44.31
C ASP A 143 13.02 51.07 -43.83
N SER A 144 12.14 50.09 -43.65
CA SER A 144 10.70 50.35 -43.40
C SER A 144 10.42 50.94 -42.02
N ASP A 145 11.26 50.65 -41.02
CA ASP A 145 11.08 51.09 -39.63
C ASP A 145 12.06 52.19 -39.20
N ALA A 146 12.94 52.60 -40.11
CA ALA A 146 13.91 53.67 -39.94
C ALA A 146 14.97 53.38 -38.85
N ASP A 147 15.30 52.11 -38.65
CA ASP A 147 16.33 51.67 -37.70
C ASP A 147 17.75 51.67 -38.31
N THR A 148 17.84 52.05 -39.58
CA THR A 148 19.05 52.19 -40.37
C THR A 148 19.69 50.85 -40.81
N ILE A 149 18.95 49.74 -40.70
CA ILE A 149 19.26 48.45 -41.32
C ILE A 149 18.37 48.29 -42.56
N CYS A 150 18.94 47.75 -43.63
CA CYS A 150 18.17 47.52 -44.84
C CYS A 150 17.21 46.36 -44.63
N GLU A 151 16.01 46.43 -45.20
CA GLU A 151 14.93 45.45 -45.04
C GLU A 151 15.38 44.00 -45.30
N SER A 152 16.34 43.78 -46.21
CA SER A 152 16.86 42.43 -46.49
C SER A 152 17.76 41.84 -45.40
N LEU A 153 18.29 42.69 -44.53
CA LEU A 153 19.13 42.36 -43.39
C LEU A 153 18.41 42.55 -42.04
N ASP A 154 17.23 43.16 -42.06
CA ASP A 154 16.37 43.38 -40.91
C ASP A 154 15.89 42.04 -40.35
N VAL A 155 16.22 41.78 -39.08
CA VAL A 155 15.83 40.56 -38.36
C VAL A 155 14.56 40.79 -37.54
N CYS A 156 14.26 42.05 -37.25
CA CYS A 156 13.28 42.53 -36.30
C CYS A 156 12.29 43.53 -36.92
N ALA A 157 11.61 43.10 -37.99
CA ALA A 157 10.69 43.95 -38.75
C ALA A 157 9.76 44.83 -37.89
N GLY A 158 9.88 46.15 -38.05
CA GLY A 158 9.08 47.15 -37.33
C GLY A 158 9.74 47.70 -36.06
N GLY A 159 10.98 47.31 -35.76
CA GLY A 159 11.71 47.63 -34.56
C GLY A 159 13.21 47.81 -34.81
N ASP A 160 13.91 48.37 -33.84
CA ASP A 160 15.34 48.67 -33.97
C ASP A 160 16.20 47.43 -33.67
N ASP A 161 16.79 46.84 -34.70
CA ASP A 161 17.68 45.67 -34.64
C ASP A 161 18.93 45.89 -33.78
N ARG A 162 19.25 47.15 -33.44
CA ARG A 162 20.48 47.51 -32.73
C ARG A 162 20.31 47.59 -31.23
N VAL A 163 19.06 47.52 -30.77
CA VAL A 163 18.74 47.49 -29.35
C VAL A 163 18.62 46.03 -28.94
N ASP A 164 19.66 45.57 -28.26
CA ASP A 164 19.76 44.25 -27.65
C ASP A 164 20.29 44.48 -26.22
N THR A 165 19.38 44.47 -25.26
CA THR A 165 19.64 44.93 -23.88
C THR A 165 20.40 43.90 -23.06
N ASP A 166 20.15 42.60 -23.27
CA ASP A 166 20.81 41.51 -22.54
C ASP A 166 22.02 40.91 -23.29
N GLY A 167 22.11 41.10 -24.60
CA GLY A 167 23.22 40.67 -25.45
C GLY A 167 23.09 39.24 -25.97
N ASP A 168 21.90 38.66 -26.03
CA ASP A 168 21.66 37.30 -26.50
C ASP A 168 21.78 37.17 -28.05
N GLY A 169 21.74 38.31 -28.76
CA GLY A 169 21.81 38.41 -30.22
C GLY A 169 20.46 38.52 -30.93
N THR A 170 19.36 38.59 -30.18
CA THR A 170 18.00 38.92 -30.62
C THR A 170 17.72 40.38 -30.24
N ALA A 171 17.07 41.14 -31.13
CA ALA A 171 16.76 42.53 -30.82
C ALA A 171 15.54 42.64 -29.89
N ASP A 172 15.55 43.57 -28.94
CA ASP A 172 14.52 43.77 -27.90
C ASP A 172 13.07 43.79 -28.43
N HIS A 173 12.86 44.22 -29.68
CA HIS A 173 11.53 44.32 -30.26
C HIS A 173 10.95 42.98 -30.76
N CYS A 174 11.80 42.04 -31.17
CA CYS A 174 11.40 40.69 -31.58
C CYS A 174 11.80 39.62 -30.57
N ASP A 175 12.44 40.03 -29.48
CA ASP A 175 12.79 39.18 -28.38
C ASP A 175 11.58 38.89 -27.47
N VAL A 176 11.38 37.61 -27.15
CA VAL A 176 10.36 37.15 -26.20
C VAL A 176 10.74 37.58 -24.79
N CYS A 177 12.04 37.66 -24.50
CA CYS A 177 12.58 37.92 -23.18
C CYS A 177 13.70 38.99 -23.21
N PRO A 178 13.41 40.27 -23.54
CA PRO A 178 14.40 41.32 -23.85
C PRO A 178 15.40 41.71 -22.75
N LEU A 179 15.36 41.04 -21.60
CA LEU A 179 16.19 41.35 -20.43
C LEU A 179 16.90 40.10 -19.88
N ASP A 180 16.86 38.98 -20.61
CA ASP A 180 17.25 37.65 -20.14
C ASP A 180 17.94 36.83 -21.22
N ASP A 181 19.26 36.60 -21.09
CA ASP A 181 20.02 35.65 -21.93
C ASP A 181 20.10 34.30 -21.20
N PRO A 182 19.46 33.22 -21.71
CA PRO A 182 19.21 32.92 -23.14
C PRO A 182 17.72 32.87 -23.57
N ASN A 183 16.89 33.78 -23.08
CA ASN A 183 15.43 33.85 -23.28
C ASN A 183 14.64 32.76 -22.58
N ASP A 184 13.96 31.93 -23.37
CA ASP A 184 13.06 30.85 -22.97
C ASP A 184 13.66 29.54 -23.49
N SER A 185 14.37 28.83 -22.61
CA SER A 185 15.16 27.64 -22.96
C SER A 185 14.31 26.43 -23.32
N ASP A 186 13.09 26.33 -22.79
CA ASP A 186 12.21 25.16 -23.00
C ASP A 186 11.00 25.43 -23.90
N GLY A 187 10.77 26.70 -24.26
CA GLY A 187 9.79 27.15 -25.24
C GLY A 187 8.37 27.21 -24.69
N ASP A 188 8.20 27.50 -23.40
CA ASP A 188 6.91 27.57 -22.72
C ASP A 188 6.29 28.98 -22.63
N ASP A 189 6.91 29.95 -23.31
CA ASP A 189 6.57 31.37 -23.30
C ASP A 189 6.85 32.09 -21.95
N VAL A 190 7.65 31.50 -21.06
CA VAL A 190 8.19 32.12 -19.83
C VAL A 190 9.70 32.28 -19.95
N CYS A 191 10.22 33.44 -19.53
CA CYS A 191 11.66 33.69 -19.56
C CYS A 191 12.36 32.89 -18.45
N ASP A 192 13.53 32.32 -18.73
CA ASP A 192 14.34 31.51 -17.81
C ASP A 192 14.54 32.16 -16.42
N SER A 193 14.57 33.49 -16.35
CA SER A 193 14.71 34.28 -15.13
C SER A 193 13.45 34.34 -14.24
N ASP A 194 12.28 34.13 -14.83
CA ASP A 194 10.97 34.07 -14.17
C ASP A 194 10.37 32.64 -14.14
N ASP A 195 10.95 31.72 -14.91
CA ASP A 195 10.61 30.31 -15.02
C ASP A 195 10.75 29.59 -13.66
N GLN A 196 9.65 28.99 -13.21
CA GLN A 196 9.60 28.27 -11.95
C GLN A 196 9.93 26.79 -12.11
N CYS A 197 9.85 26.26 -13.33
CA CYS A 197 10.09 24.89 -13.66
C CYS A 197 11.00 24.67 -14.89
N PRO A 198 12.33 24.94 -14.75
CA PRO A 198 13.24 24.85 -15.88
C PRO A 198 13.24 23.52 -16.61
N GLY A 199 12.95 23.55 -17.90
CA GLY A 199 12.93 22.39 -18.79
C GLY A 199 11.52 21.85 -19.09
N GLY A 200 10.47 22.51 -18.61
CA GLY A 200 9.08 22.16 -18.88
C GLY A 200 8.10 23.31 -18.65
N ASP A 201 6.92 23.16 -19.24
CA ASP A 201 5.89 24.20 -19.30
C ASP A 201 5.28 24.53 -17.93
N ASP A 202 5.52 25.76 -17.46
CA ASP A 202 5.01 26.35 -16.21
C ASP A 202 3.48 26.37 -16.13
N ALA A 203 2.77 26.33 -17.26
CA ALA A 203 1.31 26.40 -17.32
C ALA A 203 0.64 25.02 -17.18
N VAL A 204 1.41 23.93 -17.22
CA VAL A 204 0.88 22.56 -17.10
C VAL A 204 0.94 22.14 -15.64
N ASP A 205 -0.22 22.17 -14.98
CA ASP A 205 -0.44 21.70 -13.63
C ASP A 205 -1.71 20.81 -13.64
N THR A 206 -1.50 19.50 -13.61
CA THR A 206 -2.54 18.48 -13.83
C THR A 206 -3.44 18.30 -12.61
N ASP A 207 -2.90 18.42 -11.39
CA ASP A 207 -3.65 18.18 -10.15
C ASP A 207 -4.06 19.46 -9.39
N GLY A 208 -3.54 20.62 -9.81
CA GLY A 208 -3.89 21.94 -9.31
C GLY A 208 -3.19 22.33 -8.00
N ASP A 209 -2.03 21.76 -7.68
CA ASP A 209 -1.25 22.08 -6.47
C ASP A 209 -0.41 23.38 -6.60
N SER A 210 -0.38 23.97 -7.80
CA SER A 210 0.43 25.15 -8.17
C SER A 210 1.92 24.90 -8.40
N VAL A 211 2.34 23.64 -8.56
CA VAL A 211 3.63 23.21 -9.06
C VAL A 211 3.42 22.64 -10.47
N ALA A 212 4.27 23.02 -11.42
CA ALA A 212 4.14 22.51 -12.78
C ALA A 212 4.54 21.03 -12.86
N ASP A 213 3.85 20.25 -13.70
CA ASP A 213 3.98 18.79 -13.86
C ASP A 213 5.45 18.33 -14.06
N HIS A 214 6.29 19.16 -14.68
CA HIS A 214 7.69 18.80 -14.93
C HIS A 214 8.56 18.85 -13.67
N CYS A 215 8.18 19.63 -12.67
CA CYS A 215 8.90 19.83 -11.41
C CYS A 215 8.16 19.26 -10.20
N ASP A 216 6.91 18.87 -10.40
CA ASP A 216 6.10 18.18 -9.42
C ASP A 216 6.62 16.73 -9.21
N PRO A 217 6.99 16.33 -7.99
CA PRO A 217 7.37 14.95 -7.69
C PRO A 217 6.22 13.94 -7.92
N CYS A 218 4.97 14.41 -7.84
CA CYS A 218 3.74 13.64 -7.95
C CYS A 218 2.69 14.36 -8.81
N PRO A 219 2.89 14.49 -10.14
CA PRO A 219 2.10 15.35 -11.06
C PRO A 219 0.59 15.04 -11.22
N ALA A 220 0.05 14.14 -10.42
CA ALA A 220 -1.34 13.71 -10.47
C ALA A 220 -2.01 13.69 -9.10
N ASP A 221 -1.28 14.07 -8.04
CA ASP A 221 -1.65 13.90 -6.65
C ASP A 221 -1.48 15.20 -5.87
N ASN A 222 -2.58 15.76 -5.39
CA ASN A 222 -2.59 16.93 -4.50
C ASN A 222 -3.32 16.58 -3.20
N PRO A 223 -2.64 16.50 -2.04
CA PRO A 223 -1.19 16.73 -1.86
C PRO A 223 -0.31 15.59 -2.41
N ASP A 224 0.95 15.91 -2.74
CA ASP A 224 1.92 15.01 -3.37
C ASP A 224 2.28 13.81 -2.50
N ASP A 225 2.83 14.11 -1.32
CA ASP A 225 3.49 13.17 -0.39
C ASP A 225 3.29 13.70 1.04
N SER A 226 2.24 13.22 1.68
CA SER A 226 1.73 13.72 2.96
C SER A 226 2.68 13.46 4.14
N ASP A 227 3.51 12.42 4.07
CA ASP A 227 4.42 12.04 5.15
C ASP A 227 5.91 12.21 4.82
N ALA A 228 6.20 12.69 3.61
CA ALA A 228 7.52 13.00 3.08
C ALA A 228 8.44 11.78 2.94
N ASP A 229 7.87 10.61 2.62
CA ASP A 229 8.62 9.37 2.40
C ASP A 229 9.11 9.16 0.95
N THR A 230 8.79 10.12 0.07
CA THR A 230 9.07 10.21 -1.37
C THR A 230 8.23 9.30 -2.27
N ILE A 231 7.16 8.71 -1.76
CA ILE A 231 6.15 7.99 -2.53
C ILE A 231 4.89 8.85 -2.55
N CYS A 232 4.30 8.99 -3.73
CA CYS A 232 3.11 9.82 -3.88
C CYS A 232 1.92 9.19 -3.13
N ASP A 233 1.06 10.02 -2.54
CA ASP A 233 -0.09 9.59 -1.73
C ASP A 233 -1.00 8.56 -2.44
N SER A 234 -1.09 8.58 -3.78
CA SER A 234 -1.88 7.59 -4.53
C SER A 234 -1.22 6.22 -4.67
N ALA A 235 0.10 6.16 -4.51
CA ALA A 235 0.93 4.97 -4.57
C ALA A 235 1.42 4.49 -3.19
N ASP A 236 1.29 5.34 -2.18
CA ASP A 236 1.62 5.10 -0.78
C ASP A 236 0.73 4.00 -0.18
N GLN A 237 1.39 2.95 0.32
CA GLN A 237 0.72 1.80 0.93
C GLN A 237 0.46 2.00 2.41
N CYS A 238 1.17 2.91 3.05
CA CYS A 238 1.22 3.15 4.48
C CYS A 238 1.01 4.63 4.87
N PRO A 239 -0.14 5.26 4.53
CA PRO A 239 -0.31 6.69 4.69
C PRO A 239 0.03 7.23 6.08
N GLY A 240 1.02 8.13 6.15
CA GLY A 240 1.50 8.73 7.39
C GLY A 240 2.80 8.14 7.92
N SER A 241 3.46 7.22 7.20
CA SER A 241 4.71 6.56 7.57
C SER A 241 5.49 6.08 6.34
N ASP A 242 6.82 6.05 6.46
CA ASP A 242 7.72 5.67 5.37
C ASP A 242 7.56 4.20 4.94
N ASP A 243 7.07 3.99 3.72
CA ASP A 243 6.83 2.69 3.06
C ASP A 243 8.10 1.82 2.96
N ARG A 244 9.30 2.43 3.08
CA ARG A 244 10.58 1.72 2.96
C ARG A 244 11.08 1.14 4.27
N VAL A 245 10.43 1.48 5.38
CA VAL A 245 10.79 0.98 6.70
C VAL A 245 10.00 -0.30 6.93
N ASP A 246 10.67 -1.43 6.71
CA ASP A 246 10.17 -2.79 6.97
C ASP A 246 11.26 -3.52 7.77
N THR A 247 11.05 -3.62 9.08
CA THR A 247 12.05 -4.09 10.04
C THR A 247 12.20 -5.61 10.02
N ASP A 248 11.14 -6.37 9.75
CA ASP A 248 11.14 -7.84 9.80
C ASP A 248 11.08 -8.52 8.41
N GLY A 249 10.87 -7.75 7.35
CA GLY A 249 10.89 -8.19 5.96
C GLY A 249 9.62 -8.91 5.50
N ASP A 250 8.46 -8.64 6.11
CA ASP A 250 7.18 -9.25 5.76
C ASP A 250 6.46 -8.55 4.57
N LEU A 251 7.02 -7.45 4.07
CA LEU A 251 6.51 -6.58 3.00
C LEU A 251 5.38 -5.64 3.43
N PHE A 252 5.09 -5.52 4.72
CA PHE A 252 4.31 -4.43 5.30
C PHE A 252 5.26 -3.41 5.92
N ALA A 253 5.00 -2.13 5.71
CA ALA A 253 5.80 -1.09 6.33
C ALA A 253 5.46 -0.97 7.82
N ASP A 254 6.47 -0.72 8.67
CA ASP A 254 6.38 -0.68 10.14
C ASP A 254 5.23 0.22 10.65
N GLY A 255 4.85 1.27 9.91
CA GLY A 255 3.80 2.21 10.31
C GLY A 255 2.37 1.66 10.21
N CYS A 256 2.15 0.65 9.37
CA CYS A 256 0.87 0.02 9.08
C CYS A 256 0.89 -1.48 9.35
N ASP A 257 2.05 -2.02 9.71
CA ASP A 257 2.18 -3.36 10.23
C ASP A 257 1.63 -3.45 11.67
N ALA A 258 0.78 -4.45 11.90
CA ALA A 258 0.28 -4.79 13.23
C ALA A 258 1.39 -5.30 14.16
N CYS A 259 2.43 -5.93 13.58
CA CYS A 259 3.52 -6.56 14.29
C CYS A 259 4.89 -6.22 13.68
N PRO A 260 5.35 -4.95 13.76
CA PRO A 260 6.51 -4.40 13.02
C PRO A 260 7.89 -5.04 13.26
N ALA A 261 7.96 -6.11 14.02
CA ALA A 261 9.21 -6.77 14.38
C ALA A 261 9.08 -8.30 14.28
N ASP A 262 8.03 -8.79 13.65
CA ASP A 262 7.64 -10.18 13.67
C ASP A 262 7.04 -10.65 12.35
N ASN A 263 7.71 -11.62 11.73
CA ASN A 263 7.33 -12.18 10.44
C ASN A 263 7.24 -13.71 10.54
N PRO A 264 6.05 -14.31 10.36
CA PRO A 264 4.77 -13.65 10.06
C PRO A 264 4.15 -12.98 11.29
N ASN A 265 3.25 -12.02 11.04
CA ASN A 265 2.73 -11.08 12.05
C ASN A 265 1.84 -11.78 13.07
N ASP A 266 0.62 -12.12 12.66
CA ASP A 266 -0.42 -12.73 13.49
C ASP A 266 -1.09 -13.84 12.64
N THR A 267 -0.68 -15.08 12.89
CA THR A 267 -1.05 -16.24 12.06
C THR A 267 -2.50 -16.67 12.29
N ASP A 268 -3.03 -16.52 13.51
CA ASP A 268 -4.40 -16.93 13.85
C ASP A 268 -5.43 -15.79 13.89
N ASN A 269 -4.96 -14.55 13.70
CA ASN A 269 -5.72 -13.30 13.64
C ASN A 269 -6.41 -12.94 14.96
N ASP A 270 -5.77 -13.24 16.08
CA ASP A 270 -6.28 -12.90 17.42
C ASP A 270 -5.81 -11.52 17.93
N THR A 271 -5.05 -10.79 17.11
CA THR A 271 -4.45 -9.47 17.37
C THR A 271 -3.17 -9.48 18.21
N VAL A 272 -2.65 -10.65 18.57
CA VAL A 272 -1.37 -10.84 19.22
C VAL A 272 -0.34 -11.32 18.19
N CYS A 273 0.86 -10.76 18.24
CA CYS A 273 1.92 -11.15 17.30
C CYS A 273 2.49 -12.53 17.66
N ASP A 274 2.76 -13.38 16.67
CA ASP A 274 3.23 -14.78 16.81
C ASP A 274 4.42 -14.94 17.80
N GLY A 275 5.31 -13.96 17.87
CA GLY A 275 6.52 -13.92 18.69
C GLY A 275 6.27 -13.61 20.16
N VAL A 276 5.07 -13.13 20.50
CA VAL A 276 4.58 -12.93 21.88
C VAL A 276 3.28 -13.66 22.19
N ASP A 277 2.69 -14.32 21.21
CA ASP A 277 1.51 -15.18 21.30
C ASP A 277 1.76 -16.35 22.27
N ALA A 278 0.89 -16.45 23.28
CA ALA A 278 0.97 -17.48 24.30
C ALA A 278 0.28 -18.80 23.87
N CYS A 279 -0.65 -18.73 22.94
CA CYS A 279 -1.57 -19.78 22.56
C CYS A 279 -1.69 -19.97 21.02
N PRO A 280 -0.61 -20.36 20.31
CA PRO A 280 -0.62 -20.35 18.85
C PRO A 280 -1.74 -21.16 18.21
N GLY A 281 -2.54 -20.50 17.37
CA GLY A 281 -3.69 -21.07 16.67
C GLY A 281 -5.06 -20.71 17.26
N GLY A 282 -5.10 -19.91 18.33
CA GLY A 282 -6.31 -19.50 19.02
C GLY A 282 -6.15 -18.19 19.77
N ASP A 283 -7.28 -17.64 20.22
CA ASP A 283 -7.35 -16.29 20.80
C ASP A 283 -6.84 -16.24 22.24
N ASP A 284 -5.72 -15.56 22.47
CA ASP A 284 -5.06 -15.33 23.76
C ASP A 284 -5.97 -14.61 24.78
N ALA A 285 -7.00 -13.89 24.32
CA ALA A 285 -7.90 -13.14 25.19
C ALA A 285 -9.06 -13.99 25.74
N VAL A 286 -9.25 -15.21 25.24
CA VAL A 286 -10.31 -16.12 25.66
C VAL A 286 -9.79 -17.05 26.74
N ASP A 287 -10.17 -16.76 27.98
CA ASP A 287 -9.84 -17.53 29.18
C ASP A 287 -11.15 -17.70 29.99
N GLY A 288 -11.74 -18.89 29.89
CA GLY A 288 -13.07 -19.24 30.37
C GLY A 288 -13.16 -19.39 31.88
N ASP A 289 -12.09 -19.83 32.53
CA ASP A 289 -12.04 -20.12 33.96
C ASP A 289 -11.14 -19.15 34.77
N GLY A 290 -10.36 -18.33 34.08
CA GLY A 290 -9.51 -17.29 34.65
C GLY A 290 -8.18 -17.78 35.20
N ASP A 291 -7.64 -18.90 34.71
CA ASP A 291 -6.36 -19.48 35.16
C ASP A 291 -5.12 -18.85 34.48
N THR A 292 -5.32 -17.94 33.52
CA THR A 292 -4.31 -17.26 32.69
C THR A 292 -3.75 -18.03 31.50
N VAL A 293 -4.21 -19.27 31.28
CA VAL A 293 -4.01 -20.03 30.04
C VAL A 293 -5.24 -19.81 29.17
N ALA A 294 -5.04 -19.58 27.87
CA ALA A 294 -6.16 -19.37 26.97
C ALA A 294 -6.84 -20.70 26.60
N ASP A 295 -8.17 -20.67 26.43
CA ASP A 295 -9.05 -21.83 26.20
C ASP A 295 -8.56 -22.79 25.10
N PHE A 296 -7.88 -22.25 24.07
CA PHE A 296 -7.44 -23.05 22.93
C PHE A 296 -6.25 -23.98 23.26
N CYS A 297 -5.38 -23.56 24.17
CA CYS A 297 -4.19 -24.30 24.62
C CYS A 297 -4.33 -24.84 26.05
N ASP A 298 -5.43 -24.51 26.73
CA ASP A 298 -5.82 -25.07 28.01
C ASP A 298 -6.34 -26.52 27.84
N PRO A 299 -5.75 -27.51 28.53
CA PRO A 299 -6.28 -28.87 28.58
C PRO A 299 -7.70 -28.98 29.15
N CYS A 300 -8.07 -28.06 30.04
CA CYS A 300 -9.31 -28.00 30.79
C CYS A 300 -9.91 -26.58 30.82
N PRO A 301 -10.41 -26.06 29.67
CA PRO A 301 -10.78 -24.64 29.46
C PRO A 301 -11.85 -24.01 30.37
N LEU A 302 -12.37 -24.76 31.32
CA LEU A 302 -13.49 -24.38 32.20
C LEU A 302 -13.19 -24.68 33.68
N ASP A 303 -12.00 -25.20 33.99
CA ASP A 303 -11.63 -25.71 35.30
C ASP A 303 -10.32 -25.08 35.78
N ASN A 304 -10.42 -24.26 36.83
CA ASN A 304 -9.26 -23.70 37.51
C ASN A 304 -9.27 -24.12 39.00
N PRO A 305 -8.35 -25.01 39.43
CA PRO A 305 -7.26 -25.62 38.66
C PRO A 305 -7.73 -26.72 37.69
N ASP A 306 -6.95 -26.96 36.63
CA ASP A 306 -7.25 -27.88 35.52
C ASP A 306 -7.36 -29.34 36.00
N ASP A 307 -6.26 -29.83 36.56
CA ASP A 307 -6.00 -31.25 36.87
C ASP A 307 -5.16 -31.30 38.16
N SER A 308 -5.87 -31.41 39.29
CA SER A 308 -5.30 -31.28 40.63
C SER A 308 -4.34 -32.42 41.00
N ASP A 309 -4.45 -33.59 40.36
CA ASP A 309 -3.65 -34.77 40.68
C ASP A 309 -2.73 -35.27 39.55
N GLY A 310 -2.86 -34.68 38.36
CA GLY A 310 -2.00 -34.89 37.20
C GLY A 310 -2.33 -36.13 36.38
N ASP A 311 -3.58 -36.61 36.42
CA ASP A 311 -4.01 -37.84 35.73
C ASP A 311 -4.52 -37.62 34.29
N THR A 312 -4.57 -36.36 33.83
CA THR A 312 -5.08 -35.89 32.53
C THR A 312 -6.61 -35.83 32.37
N VAL A 313 -7.35 -35.94 33.46
CA VAL A 313 -8.79 -35.64 33.53
C VAL A 313 -8.98 -34.32 34.26
N CYS A 314 -9.89 -33.50 33.74
CA CYS A 314 -10.16 -32.19 34.34
C CYS A 314 -10.92 -32.35 35.66
N ASP A 315 -10.64 -31.52 36.65
CA ASP A 315 -11.22 -31.58 38.01
C ASP A 315 -12.77 -31.65 38.02
N SER A 316 -13.47 -31.06 37.04
CA SER A 316 -14.94 -31.15 36.98
C SER A 316 -15.47 -32.50 36.48
N ALA A 317 -14.64 -33.25 35.75
CA ALA A 317 -14.92 -34.57 35.22
C ALA A 317 -14.24 -35.68 36.03
N ASP A 318 -13.24 -35.33 36.84
CA ASP A 318 -12.49 -36.21 37.72
C ASP A 318 -13.40 -36.81 38.80
N VAL A 319 -13.44 -38.14 38.83
CA VAL A 319 -14.22 -38.91 39.80
C VAL A 319 -13.37 -39.34 41.01
N CYS A 320 -12.05 -39.40 40.86
CA CYS A 320 -11.14 -39.95 41.85
C CYS A 320 -9.76 -39.29 41.86
N ALA A 321 -9.18 -39.16 43.05
CA ALA A 321 -7.77 -38.79 43.16
C ALA A 321 -6.87 -39.96 42.67
N GLY A 322 -6.47 -39.95 41.40
CA GLY A 322 -5.67 -40.93 40.68
C GLY A 322 -6.15 -41.08 39.23
N ASP A 323 -5.63 -42.08 38.51
CA ASP A 323 -6.00 -42.29 37.09
C ASP A 323 -7.42 -42.87 36.95
N ASP A 324 -8.35 -42.02 36.52
CA ASP A 324 -9.76 -42.34 36.25
C ASP A 324 -9.96 -43.42 35.16
N ARG A 325 -8.93 -43.69 34.34
CA ARG A 325 -9.04 -44.63 33.21
C ARG A 325 -8.74 -46.07 33.61
N ILE A 326 -8.27 -46.30 34.84
CA ILE A 326 -7.97 -47.63 35.34
C ILE A 326 -9.17 -48.10 36.15
N ASP A 327 -9.92 -49.02 35.55
CA ASP A 327 -11.04 -49.74 36.16
C ASP A 327 -10.83 -51.22 35.81
N THR A 328 -10.18 -51.95 36.71
CA THR A 328 -9.65 -53.30 36.46
C THR A 328 -10.76 -54.35 36.41
N ASP A 329 -11.83 -54.16 37.16
CA ASP A 329 -12.95 -55.11 37.20
C ASP A 329 -14.16 -54.67 36.35
N SER A 330 -14.18 -53.42 35.87
CA SER A 330 -15.18 -52.82 34.99
C SER A 330 -16.54 -52.60 35.64
N ASP A 331 -16.57 -52.24 36.92
CA ASP A 331 -17.78 -51.90 37.67
C ASP A 331 -18.24 -50.43 37.46
N GLY A 332 -17.33 -49.58 36.96
CA GLY A 332 -17.54 -48.16 36.70
C GLY A 332 -16.98 -47.22 37.76
N VAL A 333 -16.31 -47.73 38.79
CA VAL A 333 -15.54 -46.98 39.79
C VAL A 333 -14.04 -47.18 39.49
N PRO A 334 -13.27 -46.10 39.28
CA PRO A 334 -11.83 -46.26 39.05
C PRO A 334 -11.09 -46.88 40.25
N ASP A 335 -10.09 -47.73 39.98
CA ASP A 335 -9.26 -48.44 40.97
C ASP A 335 -8.69 -47.52 42.07
N ALA A 336 -8.46 -46.24 41.75
CA ALA A 336 -7.87 -45.29 42.68
C ALA A 336 -8.83 -44.82 43.79
N CYS A 337 -10.16 -44.84 43.55
CA CYS A 337 -11.18 -44.61 44.59
C CYS A 337 -12.04 -45.83 44.89
N ASP A 338 -11.82 -46.95 44.21
CA ASP A 338 -12.52 -48.19 44.48
C ASP A 338 -11.95 -48.88 45.76
N PRO A 339 -12.79 -49.11 46.80
CA PRO A 339 -12.41 -49.92 47.95
C PRO A 339 -12.06 -51.37 47.59
N CYS A 340 -12.57 -51.86 46.46
CA CYS A 340 -12.55 -53.23 45.99
C CYS A 340 -12.10 -53.38 44.50
N PRO A 341 -10.90 -52.92 44.10
CA PRO A 341 -10.45 -52.77 42.69
C PRO A 341 -10.41 -54.01 41.78
N LEU A 342 -10.81 -55.18 42.29
CA LEU A 342 -10.77 -56.46 41.59
C LEU A 342 -12.10 -57.20 41.68
N ASP A 343 -13.15 -56.57 42.20
CA ASP A 343 -14.42 -57.16 42.54
C ASP A 343 -15.63 -56.30 42.14
N THR A 344 -16.21 -56.63 40.99
CA THR A 344 -17.34 -55.92 40.35
C THR A 344 -18.62 -55.68 41.16
N LEU A 345 -18.72 -56.26 42.36
CA LEU A 345 -19.86 -56.11 43.26
C LEU A 345 -19.54 -55.22 44.47
N ASP A 346 -18.31 -54.72 44.55
CA ASP A 346 -17.74 -53.96 45.65
C ASP A 346 -18.04 -54.61 47.00
N ASP A 347 -18.45 -53.77 47.94
CA ASP A 347 -18.90 -54.07 49.28
C ASP A 347 -20.42 -53.83 49.32
N SER A 348 -21.20 -54.87 49.00
CA SER A 348 -22.66 -54.76 48.84
C SER A 348 -23.37 -54.31 50.12
N ASP A 349 -22.79 -54.55 51.30
CA ASP A 349 -23.39 -54.22 52.60
C ASP A 349 -22.65 -53.12 53.39
N HIS A 350 -21.61 -52.55 52.79
CA HIS A 350 -20.79 -51.44 53.28
C HIS A 350 -20.09 -51.76 54.62
N ASP A 351 -19.61 -52.99 54.79
CA ASP A 351 -18.94 -53.47 56.00
C ASP A 351 -17.40 -53.43 55.96
N THR A 352 -16.84 -52.87 54.88
CA THR A 352 -15.42 -52.72 54.55
C THR A 352 -14.72 -53.96 53.98
N PHE A 353 -15.44 -55.05 53.73
CA PHE A 353 -14.95 -56.21 52.99
C PHE A 353 -15.62 -56.30 51.62
N CYS A 354 -14.84 -56.63 50.59
CA CYS A 354 -15.38 -56.85 49.26
C CYS A 354 -16.16 -58.17 49.22
N ASP A 355 -17.25 -58.25 48.46
CA ASP A 355 -18.13 -59.42 48.30
C ASP A 355 -17.34 -60.73 48.01
N SER A 356 -16.22 -60.65 47.30
CA SER A 356 -15.32 -61.76 46.96
C SER A 356 -14.58 -62.36 48.15
N VAL A 357 -14.43 -61.60 49.23
CA VAL A 357 -13.80 -62.00 50.51
C VAL A 357 -14.73 -61.88 51.71
N ASP A 358 -15.92 -61.32 51.52
CA ASP A 358 -17.03 -61.23 52.46
C ASP A 358 -17.48 -62.64 52.89
N LEU A 359 -17.45 -62.89 54.20
CA LEU A 359 -17.84 -64.17 54.77
C LEU A 359 -19.36 -64.32 54.82
N CYS A 360 -20.10 -63.21 54.92
CA CYS A 360 -21.49 -63.14 55.37
C CYS A 360 -22.37 -62.13 54.61
N GLN A 361 -22.26 -62.09 53.29
CA GLN A 361 -23.09 -61.35 52.32
C GLN A 361 -24.42 -60.78 52.84
N GLY A 362 -24.46 -59.45 52.91
CA GLY A 362 -25.61 -58.65 53.35
C GLY A 362 -25.53 -58.21 54.83
N TRP A 363 -24.42 -58.51 55.51
CA TRP A 363 -24.21 -58.28 56.93
C TRP A 363 -22.73 -58.04 57.28
N ASP A 364 -22.50 -57.11 58.20
CA ASP A 364 -21.17 -56.73 58.67
C ASP A 364 -20.37 -57.88 59.34
N ASP A 365 -19.27 -58.27 58.70
CA ASP A 365 -18.31 -59.31 59.08
C ASP A 365 -17.59 -59.00 60.41
N LEU A 366 -17.53 -57.73 60.82
CA LEU A 366 -16.93 -57.32 62.10
C LEU A 366 -17.88 -57.52 63.28
N ILE A 367 -19.18 -57.74 63.03
CA ILE A 367 -20.19 -57.95 64.07
C ILE A 367 -20.30 -59.44 64.39
N ASP A 368 -19.53 -59.87 65.38
CA ASP A 368 -19.65 -61.19 66.01
C ASP A 368 -19.93 -61.00 67.51
N THR A 369 -21.22 -60.89 67.87
CA THR A 369 -21.64 -60.57 69.25
C THR A 369 -21.34 -61.71 70.22
N ASN A 370 -21.34 -62.95 69.73
CA ASN A 370 -21.12 -64.14 70.56
C ASN A 370 -19.68 -64.68 70.49
N ASN A 371 -18.84 -64.05 69.66
CA ASN A 371 -17.41 -64.25 69.51
C ASN A 371 -17.04 -65.68 69.04
N ASN A 372 -17.92 -66.32 68.27
CA ASN A 372 -17.77 -67.70 67.77
C ASN A 372 -16.99 -67.79 66.44
N SER A 373 -16.46 -66.67 65.94
CA SER A 373 -15.76 -66.53 64.65
C SER A 373 -16.65 -66.71 63.40
N ILE A 374 -17.97 -66.60 63.57
CA ILE A 374 -18.97 -66.54 62.50
C ILE A 374 -19.72 -65.21 62.70
N PRO A 375 -19.69 -64.28 61.74
CA PRO A 375 -20.45 -63.04 61.84
C PRO A 375 -21.95 -63.25 62.10
N ASP A 376 -22.57 -62.38 62.88
CA ASP A 376 -23.95 -62.54 63.37
C ASP A 376 -24.98 -62.66 62.23
N GLY A 377 -24.69 -62.12 61.04
CA GLY A 377 -25.58 -62.12 59.88
C GLY A 377 -25.73 -63.47 59.16
N CYS A 378 -24.67 -64.27 59.19
CA CYS A 378 -24.61 -65.64 58.71
C CYS A 378 -24.67 -66.66 59.86
N ASP A 379 -24.74 -66.17 61.10
CA ASP A 379 -24.97 -66.99 62.28
C ASP A 379 -26.43 -67.50 62.26
N PRO A 380 -26.66 -68.82 62.10
CA PRO A 380 -28.02 -69.36 62.10
C PRO A 380 -28.75 -68.93 63.38
N PRO A 381 -30.02 -68.49 63.27
CA PRO A 381 -30.74 -67.89 64.39
C PRO A 381 -30.68 -68.83 65.58
N ALA A 382 -30.07 -68.34 66.67
CA ALA A 382 -29.94 -69.05 67.92
C ALA A 382 -31.30 -69.66 68.28
N ASP A 383 -31.38 -71.00 68.20
CA ASP A 383 -32.55 -71.73 68.66
C ASP A 383 -32.80 -71.29 70.11
N PRO A 384 -33.94 -70.63 70.42
CA PRO A 384 -34.18 -70.08 71.73
C PRO A 384 -34.42 -71.14 72.81
N THR A 385 -34.13 -72.41 72.54
CA THR A 385 -34.32 -73.52 73.49
C THR A 385 -33.05 -74.09 74.12
N VAL A 386 -31.86 -73.56 73.86
CA VAL A 386 -30.64 -74.09 74.51
C VAL A 386 -29.94 -73.06 75.41
N SER A 387 -30.63 -72.73 76.50
CA SER A 387 -29.99 -72.22 77.71
C SER A 387 -29.07 -73.30 78.30
N GLY A 388 -27.77 -73.17 78.03
CA GLY A 388 -26.72 -73.77 78.86
C GLY A 388 -25.94 -74.88 78.19
N CYS A 389 -24.87 -74.51 77.47
CA CYS A 389 -23.70 -75.38 77.34
C CYS A 389 -22.42 -74.54 77.34
N SER A 390 -22.22 -73.77 78.41
CA SER A 390 -20.87 -73.36 78.80
C SER A 390 -20.15 -74.59 79.36
N THR A 391 -19.01 -74.94 78.75
CA THR A 391 -18.01 -75.96 79.12
C THR A 391 -18.22 -77.39 78.59
N CYS A 392 -17.72 -77.67 77.39
CA CYS A 392 -17.08 -78.97 77.14
C CYS A 392 -15.68 -78.91 77.77
N GLY A 393 -15.47 -79.68 78.84
CA GLY A 393 -14.17 -79.84 79.47
C GLY A 393 -13.18 -80.51 78.51
N ALA A 394 -11.94 -80.04 78.52
CA ALA A 394 -10.84 -80.49 77.67
C ALA A 394 -10.75 -82.02 77.51
N CYS A 395 -10.82 -82.52 76.27
CA CYS A 395 -10.38 -83.86 75.93
C CYS A 395 -8.87 -83.97 76.20
N MET A 396 -8.44 -84.81 77.15
CA MET A 396 -7.02 -85.08 77.33
C MET A 396 -6.52 -86.00 76.22
N ALA A 397 -5.35 -85.67 75.67
CA ALA A 397 -4.78 -86.24 74.46
C ALA A 397 -4.73 -87.77 74.46
N TRP A 398 -5.38 -88.40 73.48
CA TRP A 398 -5.15 -89.80 73.13
C TRP A 398 -3.68 -89.97 72.75
N GLY A 399 -2.94 -90.83 73.44
CA GLY A 399 -1.49 -91.00 73.30
C GLY A 399 -1.04 -91.67 72.00
N ILE A 400 -1.41 -91.07 70.86
CA ILE A 400 -1.02 -91.51 69.52
C ILE A 400 0.40 -91.00 69.24
N ASP A 401 1.34 -91.90 68.95
CA ASP A 401 2.73 -91.54 68.62
C ASP A 401 2.92 -91.32 67.12
N TRP A 402 2.83 -90.05 66.73
CA TRP A 402 2.97 -89.52 65.38
C TRP A 402 4.37 -89.70 64.79
N THR A 403 5.38 -89.76 65.63
CA THR A 403 6.78 -89.72 65.20
C THR A 403 7.26 -91.02 64.54
N THR A 404 6.45 -92.07 64.63
CA THR A 404 6.75 -93.40 64.07
C THR A 404 6.39 -93.55 62.60
N VAL A 405 5.61 -92.62 62.02
CA VAL A 405 5.24 -92.61 60.60
C VAL A 405 5.52 -91.22 60.02
N PRO A 406 6.64 -91.04 59.30
CA PRO A 406 6.90 -89.79 58.58
C PRO A 406 5.78 -89.53 57.58
N ASP A 407 5.30 -88.28 57.55
CA ASP A 407 4.28 -87.78 56.60
C ASP A 407 2.88 -88.43 56.73
N ALA A 408 2.42 -88.69 57.96
CA ALA A 408 1.04 -89.12 58.21
C ALA A 408 0.04 -88.08 57.64
N ALA A 409 -0.92 -88.55 56.84
CA ALA A 409 -1.83 -87.69 56.06
C ALA A 409 -3.31 -87.94 56.35
N TYR A 410 -3.67 -89.11 56.90
CA TYR A 410 -5.05 -89.45 57.24
C TYR A 410 -5.12 -90.44 58.42
N TYR A 411 -6.31 -90.55 59.01
CA TYR A 411 -6.55 -91.43 60.16
C TYR A 411 -7.47 -92.58 59.81
N LEU A 412 -7.15 -93.75 60.35
CA LEU A 412 -8.04 -94.89 60.40
C LEU A 412 -8.52 -95.08 61.83
N VAL A 413 -9.81 -94.84 62.04
CA VAL A 413 -10.48 -95.16 63.29
C VAL A 413 -11.19 -96.50 63.12
N ARG A 414 -10.83 -97.48 63.93
CA ARG A 414 -11.50 -98.79 63.96
C ARG A 414 -12.12 -99.02 65.31
N TRP A 415 -13.33 -99.55 65.28
CA TRP A 415 -14.00 -99.97 66.51
C TRP A 415 -14.70 -101.31 66.30
N LYS A 416 -14.87 -102.01 67.42
CA LYS A 416 -15.62 -103.27 67.47
C LYS A 416 -16.66 -103.16 68.58
N CYS A 417 -17.87 -103.62 68.26
CA CYS A 417 -18.94 -103.74 69.24
C CYS A 417 -19.27 -105.20 69.47
N SER A 418 -19.75 -105.52 70.67
CA SER A 418 -19.80 -106.90 71.17
C SER A 418 -20.63 -107.89 70.31
N ALA A 419 -21.42 -107.43 69.34
CA ALA A 419 -22.20 -108.25 68.40
C ALA A 419 -22.03 -107.91 66.91
N ASN A 420 -21.13 -106.99 66.52
CA ASN A 420 -20.96 -106.53 65.13
C ASN A 420 -19.52 -106.77 64.60
N PRO A 421 -19.35 -106.93 63.26
CA PRO A 421 -18.02 -106.95 62.64
C PRO A 421 -17.30 -105.61 62.84
N VAL A 422 -15.96 -105.65 62.79
CA VAL A 422 -15.10 -104.46 62.96
C VAL A 422 -15.46 -103.43 61.88
N GLN A 423 -15.76 -102.21 62.31
CA GLN A 423 -15.98 -101.08 61.42
C GLN A 423 -14.69 -100.26 61.30
N THR A 424 -14.48 -99.64 60.14
CA THR A 424 -13.31 -98.79 59.86
C THR A 424 -13.79 -97.52 59.18
N PHE A 425 -13.41 -96.38 59.73
CA PHE A 425 -13.68 -95.06 59.16
C PHE A 425 -12.36 -94.36 58.83
N VAL A 426 -12.34 -93.64 57.71
CA VAL A 426 -11.17 -92.90 57.21
C VAL A 426 -11.46 -91.42 57.42
N MET A 427 -10.69 -90.77 58.27
CA MET A 427 -10.75 -89.31 58.45
C MET A 427 -9.64 -88.65 57.68
N GLY A 428 -9.92 -87.49 57.07
CA GLY A 428 -8.93 -86.67 56.38
C GLY A 428 -7.92 -86.01 57.32
N THR A 429 -7.38 -84.86 56.92
CA THR A 429 -6.34 -84.13 57.64
C THR A 429 -6.91 -83.44 58.89
N ALA A 430 -7.00 -84.15 60.02
CA ALA A 430 -7.17 -83.49 61.31
C ALA A 430 -5.82 -82.92 61.78
N THR A 431 -5.79 -81.63 62.09
CA THR A 431 -4.60 -80.86 62.48
C THR A 431 -4.35 -80.91 64.00
N SER A 432 -5.29 -81.44 64.78
CA SER A 432 -5.10 -81.70 66.22
C SER A 432 -5.87 -82.93 66.73
N VAL A 433 -5.49 -83.42 67.92
CA VAL A 433 -6.20 -84.51 68.62
C VAL A 433 -7.58 -84.07 69.13
N ALA A 434 -7.78 -82.76 69.35
CA ALA A 434 -9.07 -82.20 69.75
C ALA A 434 -10.08 -82.25 68.60
N ASP A 435 -9.64 -81.96 67.37
CA ASP A 435 -10.48 -82.05 66.17
C ASP A 435 -10.86 -83.51 65.90
N LEU A 436 -9.96 -84.47 66.16
CA LEU A 436 -10.27 -85.89 66.05
C LEU A 436 -11.38 -86.34 67.03
N CYS A 437 -11.49 -85.73 68.22
CA CYS A 437 -12.56 -86.03 69.17
C CYS A 437 -13.90 -85.39 68.77
N ASN A 438 -13.87 -84.22 68.12
CA ASN A 438 -15.06 -83.49 67.70
C ASN A 438 -15.62 -84.01 66.36
N ASP A 439 -14.76 -84.37 65.40
CA ASP A 439 -15.15 -84.85 64.07
C ASP A 439 -15.54 -86.33 64.06
N VAL A 440 -14.98 -87.14 64.96
CA VAL A 440 -15.52 -88.47 65.24
C VAL A 440 -16.79 -88.25 66.08
N ASP A 441 -17.86 -87.82 65.42
CA ASP A 441 -19.19 -87.71 66.00
C ASP A 441 -19.63 -89.09 66.52
N MET A 442 -19.31 -89.37 67.78
CA MET A 442 -19.66 -90.61 68.47
C MET A 442 -21.18 -90.71 68.72
N CYS A 443 -21.95 -89.66 68.39
CA CYS A 443 -23.40 -89.62 68.52
C CYS A 443 -24.13 -90.04 67.24
N ASN A 444 -23.46 -90.15 66.08
CA ASN A 444 -24.07 -90.66 64.86
C ASN A 444 -24.04 -92.20 64.74
N ASN A 445 -24.76 -92.85 65.66
CA ASN A 445 -25.13 -94.27 65.60
C ASN A 445 -23.98 -95.30 65.61
N MET A 446 -22.83 -94.96 66.18
CA MET A 446 -21.63 -95.81 66.11
C MET A 446 -21.57 -97.00 67.07
N CYS A 447 -22.43 -97.12 68.09
CA CYS A 447 -22.88 -98.40 68.65
C CYS A 447 -23.88 -98.18 69.78
N VAL A 448 -24.98 -98.94 69.78
CA VAL A 448 -26.14 -98.58 70.60
C VAL A 448 -25.93 -98.89 72.09
N PHE A 449 -25.03 -99.81 72.53
CA PHE A 449 -24.90 -100.08 73.98
C PHE A 449 -23.53 -100.52 74.53
N THR A 450 -22.61 -101.13 73.77
CA THR A 450 -21.26 -101.49 74.26
C THR A 450 -20.21 -101.49 73.14
N VAL A 451 -19.11 -100.77 73.35
CA VAL A 451 -17.92 -100.79 72.48
C VAL A 451 -16.85 -101.62 73.17
N ASP A 452 -16.32 -102.65 72.49
CA ASP A 452 -15.27 -103.51 73.05
C ASP A 452 -13.90 -102.80 73.03
N TYR A 453 -13.59 -102.09 71.94
CA TYR A 453 -12.42 -101.22 71.83
C TYR A 453 -12.57 -100.20 70.70
N ILE A 454 -11.84 -99.09 70.83
CA ILE A 454 -11.57 -98.12 69.76
C ILE A 454 -10.06 -98.07 69.57
N LYS A 455 -9.63 -98.16 68.30
CA LYS A 455 -8.23 -98.10 67.90
C LYS A 455 -8.05 -97.06 66.81
N VAL A 456 -7.18 -96.09 67.07
CA VAL A 456 -6.84 -95.06 66.10
C VAL A 456 -5.44 -95.32 65.56
N VAL A 457 -5.29 -95.20 64.24
CA VAL A 457 -4.03 -95.40 63.53
C VAL A 457 -3.77 -94.23 62.59
N ALA A 458 -2.57 -93.67 62.64
CA ALA A 458 -2.11 -92.67 61.69
C ALA A 458 -1.46 -93.37 60.49
N CYS A 459 -1.84 -92.98 59.27
CA CYS A 459 -1.35 -93.58 58.03
C CYS A 459 -0.94 -92.51 57.02
N ASN A 460 -0.05 -92.88 56.09
CA ASN A 460 0.28 -92.07 54.92
C ASN A 460 -0.28 -92.68 53.63
N TYR A 461 -0.35 -91.90 52.54
CA TYR A 461 -0.88 -92.36 51.25
C TYR A 461 -0.05 -93.46 50.58
N ALA A 462 1.17 -93.74 51.08
CA ALA A 462 1.99 -94.87 50.66
C ALA A 462 1.64 -96.19 51.38
N GLY A 463 0.70 -96.16 52.33
CA GLY A 463 0.17 -97.35 53.01
C GLY A 463 0.93 -97.78 54.27
N ALA A 464 1.87 -96.97 54.78
CA ALA A 464 2.50 -97.21 56.08
C ALA A 464 1.63 -96.64 57.21
N CYS A 465 1.47 -97.40 58.30
CA CYS A 465 0.60 -97.04 59.42
C CYS A 465 1.27 -97.31 60.78
N SER A 466 0.96 -96.49 61.80
CA SER A 466 1.56 -96.59 63.13
C SER A 466 1.07 -97.83 63.90
N PRO A 467 1.75 -98.25 64.99
CA PRO A 467 1.22 -99.24 65.92
C PRO A 467 0.06 -98.58 66.68
N GLY A 468 -1.18 -98.78 66.22
CA GLY A 468 -2.33 -98.00 66.72
C GLY A 468 -2.50 -97.97 68.24
N ALA A 469 -2.94 -96.84 68.76
CA ALA A 469 -3.22 -96.62 70.18
C ALA A 469 -4.62 -97.13 70.54
N GLU A 470 -4.74 -97.85 71.65
CA GLU A 470 -6.03 -98.28 72.22
C GLU A 470 -6.50 -97.27 73.27
N VAL A 471 -7.77 -96.88 73.20
CA VAL A 471 -8.38 -95.99 74.20
C VAL A 471 -8.69 -96.81 75.46
N PRO A 472 -8.25 -96.40 76.67
CA PRO A 472 -8.50 -97.15 77.90
C PRO A 472 -9.99 -97.30 78.22
N GLU A 473 -10.39 -98.47 78.75
CA GLU A 473 -11.79 -98.83 79.07
C GLU A 473 -12.49 -97.83 80.04
N ALA A 474 -11.75 -97.03 80.80
CA ALA A 474 -12.28 -96.02 81.72
C ALA A 474 -12.85 -94.75 81.04
N GLU A 475 -12.67 -94.60 79.72
CA GLU A 475 -13.26 -93.52 78.90
C GLU A 475 -14.34 -94.05 77.93
N SER A 476 -14.74 -95.31 78.08
CA SER A 476 -15.91 -95.85 77.39
C SER A 476 -17.18 -95.43 78.16
N PRO A 477 -18.18 -94.77 77.53
CA PRO A 477 -19.39 -94.34 78.23
C PRO A 477 -20.18 -95.57 78.70
N GLY A 478 -20.07 -95.89 79.98
CA GLY A 478 -21.00 -96.77 80.65
C GLY A 478 -22.38 -96.10 80.66
N THR A 479 -23.30 -96.67 79.87
CA THR A 479 -24.71 -96.25 79.67
C THR A 479 -24.92 -95.06 78.74
N CYS A 480 -25.70 -95.29 77.67
CA CYS A 480 -26.32 -94.23 76.88
C CYS A 480 -27.12 -93.32 77.81
N GLY A 481 -26.66 -92.07 77.96
CA GLY A 481 -27.28 -91.07 78.81
C GLY A 481 -26.67 -89.70 78.54
N GLY A 482 -27.22 -89.03 77.53
CA GLY A 482 -26.80 -87.72 77.02
C GLY A 482 -26.17 -87.88 75.63
N GLY A 483 -26.87 -87.81 74.52
CA GLY A 483 -28.24 -87.40 74.21
C GLY A 483 -28.17 -87.01 72.74
N CYS A 484 -28.81 -87.79 71.86
CA CYS A 484 -28.80 -87.56 70.42
C CYS A 484 -29.40 -86.20 70.08
N CYS A 485 -28.69 -85.40 69.28
CA CYS A 485 -29.28 -84.33 68.47
C CYS A 485 -30.30 -84.98 67.52
N LEU A 486 -31.55 -84.47 67.52
CA LEU A 486 -32.61 -84.84 66.59
C LEU A 486 -32.91 -83.64 65.71
#